data_AF-A0A505IAQ2-F1
#
_entry.id   AF-A0A505IAQ2-F1
#
_cell.length_a   1.000
_cell.length_b   1.000
_cell.length_c   1.000
_cell.angle_alpha   90.00
_cell.angle_beta   90.00
_cell.angle_gamma   90.00
#
_symmetry.space_group_name_H-M   'P 1'
#
loop_
_entity.id
_entity.type
_entity.pdbx_description
1 polymer ?
#
loop_
_entity_poly.entity_id
_entity_poly.type
_entity_poly.pdbx_seq_one_letter_code
_entity_poly.pdbx_strand_id
1 'polypeptide(L)'
;MREPRTVVTIEPLLSSVAHLPRHHLGSTLYAPRIGAPTEKATLESAKFGYTTTPLPLPRFEGKENCTFTIRVPRFRIDTSHREEICARRALWGTGVYTDDSDPVAAAIHSGFIRGAWGEDVDVDLLDLEIRDSYQHAPKTAQDVGAEDGERPRVPPVPPNDKDLHITLLILPRLERYDSSVLFGLKSRAWEGSHDGMSFKVQRVEWVDEGVGRGEERSGEARRKRLRNLMQTGRICTGPGVIKLEQLRNGVQIPRRKQLEGRESMQVS
;
A
#
# COMPACT_ATOMS: atom_id res chain seq x y z
N MET A 1 30.87 -20.56 17.14
CA MET A 1 30.84 -20.00 15.77
C MET A 1 30.14 -18.63 15.85
N ARG A 2 30.58 -17.62 15.10
CA ARG A 2 29.90 -16.32 15.05
C ARG A 2 28.69 -16.49 14.12
N GLU A 3 27.48 -16.29 14.62
CA GLU A 3 26.29 -16.37 13.78
C GLU A 3 26.41 -15.35 12.63
N PRO A 4 26.11 -15.74 11.38
CA PRO A 4 26.09 -14.80 10.27
C PRO A 4 25.04 -13.71 10.55
N ARG A 5 25.47 -12.45 10.48
CA ARG A 5 24.61 -11.29 10.75
C ARG A 5 24.36 -10.51 9.47
N THR A 6 23.11 -10.46 9.04
CA THR A 6 22.68 -9.57 7.97
C THR A 6 22.46 -8.17 8.52
N VAL A 7 23.13 -7.18 7.93
CA VAL A 7 22.94 -5.75 8.24
C VAL A 7 22.40 -5.07 7.00
N VAL A 8 21.25 -4.42 7.13
CA VAL A 8 20.60 -3.68 6.04
C VAL A 8 20.76 -2.19 6.30
N THR A 9 21.60 -1.54 5.49
CA THR A 9 21.91 -0.11 5.60
C THR A 9 21.12 0.67 4.56
N ILE A 10 20.22 1.55 5.01
CA ILE A 10 19.37 2.39 4.16
C ILE A 10 19.59 3.89 4.37
N GLU A 11 20.31 4.28 5.43
CA GLU A 11 20.51 5.69 5.78
C GLU A 11 21.09 6.57 4.66
N PRO A 12 22.09 6.11 3.86
CA PRO A 12 22.60 6.91 2.74
C PRO A 12 21.53 7.24 1.70
N LEU A 13 20.62 6.29 1.45
CA LEU A 13 19.49 6.48 0.52
C LEU A 13 18.44 7.42 1.11
N LEU A 14 18.14 7.31 2.41
CA LEU A 14 17.19 8.21 3.06
C LEU A 14 17.73 9.64 3.09
N SER A 15 19.02 9.80 3.39
CA SER A 15 19.71 11.09 3.38
C SER A 15 19.73 11.73 2.00
N SER A 16 19.91 10.93 0.93
CA SER A 16 19.97 11.46 -0.43
C SER A 16 18.66 12.09 -0.89
N VAL A 17 17.51 11.70 -0.33
CA VAL A 17 16.19 12.25 -0.68
C VAL A 17 15.59 13.16 0.38
N ALA A 18 16.22 13.30 1.55
CA ALA A 18 15.68 14.05 2.68
C ALA A 18 15.39 15.54 2.35
N HIS A 19 16.14 16.12 1.41
CA HIS A 19 15.99 17.50 0.96
C HIS A 19 14.79 17.73 0.02
N LEU A 20 14.16 16.67 -0.49
CA LEU A 20 13.02 16.75 -1.40
C LEU A 20 11.71 17.04 -0.64
N PRO A 21 10.69 17.63 -1.28
CA PRO A 21 9.40 17.87 -0.63
C PRO A 21 8.73 16.58 -0.16
N ARG A 22 8.17 16.60 1.06
CA ARG A 22 7.41 15.48 1.62
C ARG A 22 5.91 15.77 1.57
N HIS A 23 5.21 15.08 0.68
CA HIS A 23 3.75 15.13 0.57
C HIS A 23 3.14 13.75 0.75
N HIS A 24 1.89 13.69 1.20
CA HIS A 24 1.12 12.46 1.17
C HIS A 24 0.39 12.34 -0.18
N LEU A 25 0.71 11.31 -0.96
CA LEU A 25 0.22 11.09 -2.32
C LEU A 25 -1.18 10.45 -2.39
N GLY A 26 -1.74 10.12 -1.23
CA GLY A 26 -3.05 9.49 -1.09
C GLY A 26 -2.95 8.01 -0.75
N SER A 27 -3.98 7.25 -1.14
CA SER A 27 -4.08 5.85 -0.77
C SER A 27 -4.67 4.97 -1.86
N THR A 28 -4.36 3.67 -1.79
CA THR A 28 -5.04 2.63 -2.57
C THR A 28 -5.51 1.49 -1.67
N LEU A 29 -6.48 0.72 -2.17
CA LEU A 29 -6.92 -0.50 -1.51
C LEU A 29 -5.98 -1.66 -1.89
N TYR A 30 -5.57 -2.46 -0.92
CA TYR A 30 -4.88 -3.72 -1.17
C TYR A 30 -5.86 -4.74 -1.76
N ALA A 31 -5.73 -4.97 -3.06
CA ALA A 31 -6.58 -5.87 -3.82
C ALA A 31 -5.71 -6.70 -4.79
N PRO A 32 -4.86 -7.61 -4.30
CA PRO A 32 -4.06 -8.46 -5.16
C PRO A 32 -4.95 -9.33 -6.06
N ARG A 33 -4.45 -9.63 -7.25
CA ARG A 33 -5.10 -10.53 -8.21
C ARG A 33 -5.00 -11.95 -7.69
N ILE A 34 -6.12 -12.66 -7.71
CA ILE A 34 -6.20 -14.07 -7.31
C ILE A 34 -6.16 -14.92 -8.58
N GLY A 35 -5.30 -15.93 -8.62
CA GLY A 35 -5.18 -16.87 -9.73
C GLY A 35 -4.88 -18.28 -9.26
N ALA A 36 -4.87 -19.23 -10.19
CA ALA A 36 -4.47 -20.61 -9.90
C ALA A 36 -2.94 -20.72 -9.82
N PRO A 37 -2.39 -21.63 -8.98
CA PRO A 37 -0.96 -21.92 -8.98
C PRO A 37 -0.50 -22.43 -10.35
N THR A 38 0.66 -21.95 -10.80
CA THR A 38 1.31 -22.46 -12.02
C THR A 38 2.14 -23.71 -11.71
N GLU A 39 2.50 -24.49 -12.72
CA GLU A 39 3.43 -25.64 -12.57
C GLU A 39 4.79 -25.26 -11.95
N LYS A 40 5.19 -23.99 -12.05
CA LYS A 40 6.43 -23.46 -11.46
C LYS A 40 6.29 -23.04 -9.99
N ALA A 41 5.09 -23.13 -9.41
CA ALA A 41 4.87 -22.77 -8.01
C ALA A 41 5.62 -23.75 -7.10
N THR A 42 6.19 -23.23 -6.01
CA THR A 42 6.78 -24.09 -4.98
C THR A 42 5.68 -24.90 -4.29
N LEU A 43 6.01 -26.07 -3.74
CA LEU A 43 5.04 -26.88 -2.99
C LEU A 43 4.39 -26.10 -1.85
N GLU A 44 5.19 -25.31 -1.12
CA GLU A 44 4.73 -24.40 -0.05
C GLU A 44 3.66 -23.41 -0.52
N SER A 45 3.77 -22.89 -1.75
CA SER A 45 2.81 -21.93 -2.31
C SER A 45 1.64 -22.64 -2.98
N ALA A 46 1.85 -23.82 -3.55
CA ALA A 46 0.81 -24.57 -4.26
C ALA A 46 -0.25 -25.17 -3.31
N LYS A 47 0.10 -25.45 -2.04
CA LYS A 47 -0.80 -26.07 -1.05
C LYS A 47 -2.10 -25.29 -0.81
N PHE A 48 -2.11 -23.98 -1.06
CA PHE A 48 -3.28 -23.13 -0.86
C PHE A 48 -4.35 -23.29 -1.95
N GLY A 49 -4.01 -23.88 -3.10
CA GLY A 49 -4.93 -24.00 -4.25
C GLY A 49 -5.21 -22.69 -4.99
N TYR A 50 -4.65 -21.57 -4.51
CA TYR A 50 -4.67 -20.27 -5.17
C TYR A 50 -3.32 -19.57 -4.98
N THR A 51 -3.09 -18.51 -5.76
CA THR A 51 -1.96 -17.60 -5.57
C THR A 51 -2.45 -16.17 -5.61
N THR A 52 -1.81 -15.32 -4.81
CA THR A 52 -1.98 -13.87 -4.91
C THR A 52 -0.85 -13.24 -5.73
N THR A 53 -1.20 -12.24 -6.53
CA THR A 53 -0.24 -11.37 -7.22
C THR A 53 -0.52 -9.93 -6.83
N PRO A 54 0.41 -9.25 -6.14
CA PRO A 54 0.24 -7.85 -5.77
C PRO A 54 0.07 -6.98 -7.02
N LEU A 55 -0.65 -5.87 -6.87
CA LEU A 55 -0.71 -4.85 -7.90
C LEU A 55 0.50 -3.92 -7.74
N PRO A 56 1.24 -3.63 -8.82
CA PRO A 56 2.33 -2.66 -8.76
C PRO A 56 1.83 -1.32 -8.23
N LEU A 57 2.68 -0.62 -7.47
CA LEU A 57 2.34 0.74 -7.05
C LEU A 57 2.20 1.66 -8.27
N PRO A 58 1.38 2.72 -8.18
CA PRO A 58 1.39 3.76 -9.20
C PRO A 58 2.81 4.32 -9.38
N ARG A 59 3.18 4.67 -10.62
CA ARG A 59 4.47 5.31 -10.88
C ARG A 59 4.51 6.69 -10.24
N PHE A 60 5.43 6.86 -9.30
CA PHE A 60 5.63 8.07 -8.51
C PHE A 60 6.94 8.79 -8.87
N GLU A 61 7.31 8.78 -10.15
CA GLU A 61 8.51 9.46 -10.66
C GLU A 61 8.52 10.95 -10.23
N GLY A 62 9.64 11.41 -9.66
CA GLY A 62 9.78 12.78 -9.15
C GLY A 62 8.99 13.07 -7.87
N LYS A 63 8.48 12.02 -7.19
CA LYS A 63 7.80 12.09 -5.88
C LYS A 63 8.56 11.31 -4.82
N GLU A 64 9.88 11.21 -4.94
CA GLU A 64 10.75 10.69 -3.90
C GLU A 64 10.55 11.49 -2.60
N ASN A 65 10.77 10.85 -1.45
CA ASN A 65 10.52 11.41 -0.11
C ASN A 65 9.04 11.65 0.24
N CYS A 66 8.10 11.42 -0.68
CA CYS A 66 6.66 11.45 -0.40
C CYS A 66 6.16 10.13 0.20
N THR A 67 4.96 10.14 0.77
CA THR A 67 4.34 8.96 1.38
C THR A 67 3.09 8.52 0.65
N PHE A 68 2.80 7.22 0.68
CA PHE A 68 1.60 6.64 0.07
C PHE A 68 1.02 5.54 0.96
N THR A 69 -0.30 5.50 1.13
CA THR A 69 -0.94 4.55 2.06
C THR A 69 -1.59 3.39 1.31
N ILE A 70 -1.26 2.17 1.73
CA ILE A 70 -1.96 0.96 1.33
C ILE A 70 -2.98 0.62 2.41
N ARG A 71 -4.26 0.57 2.05
CA ARG A 71 -5.36 0.18 2.96
C ARG A 71 -5.63 -1.30 2.78
N VAL A 72 -5.32 -2.07 3.79
CA VAL A 72 -5.39 -3.53 3.78
C VAL A 72 -6.57 -3.98 4.64
N PRO A 73 -7.62 -4.57 4.03
CA PRO A 73 -8.73 -5.11 4.79
C PRO A 73 -8.28 -6.24 5.72
N ARG A 74 -8.86 -6.32 6.92
CA ARG A 74 -8.53 -7.35 7.93
C ARG A 74 -8.61 -8.78 7.43
N PHE A 75 -9.57 -9.06 6.54
CA PHE A 75 -9.75 -10.38 5.92
C PHE A 75 -8.68 -10.73 4.88
N ARG A 76 -7.79 -9.80 4.52
CA ARG A 76 -6.62 -10.05 3.65
C ARG A 76 -5.35 -10.29 4.44
N ILE A 77 -5.40 -10.14 5.77
CA ILE A 77 -4.26 -10.29 6.68
C ILE A 77 -4.62 -11.18 7.86
N ASP A 78 -5.62 -12.06 7.71
CA ASP A 78 -5.81 -13.15 8.66
C ASP A 78 -4.65 -14.15 8.58
N THR A 79 -4.63 -15.13 9.48
CA THR A 79 -3.55 -16.11 9.56
C THR A 79 -3.33 -16.85 8.24
N SER A 80 -4.40 -17.29 7.56
CA SER A 80 -4.29 -18.07 6.32
C SER A 80 -3.71 -17.24 5.17
N HIS A 81 -4.16 -15.99 5.01
CA HIS A 81 -3.65 -15.12 3.96
C HIS A 81 -2.22 -14.67 4.22
N ARG A 82 -1.84 -14.41 5.48
CA ARG A 82 -0.44 -14.11 5.82
C ARG A 82 0.47 -15.30 5.52
N GLU A 83 0.00 -16.52 5.76
CA GLU A 83 0.75 -17.74 5.44
C GLU A 83 0.95 -17.89 3.92
N GLU A 84 -0.09 -17.64 3.12
CA GLU A 84 0.03 -17.64 1.65
C GLU A 84 1.02 -16.57 1.17
N ILE A 85 0.94 -15.35 1.71
CA ILE A 85 1.87 -14.26 1.37
C ILE A 85 3.33 -14.65 1.72
N CYS A 86 3.54 -15.24 2.91
CA CYS A 86 4.85 -15.74 3.35
C CYS A 86 5.40 -16.84 2.43
N ALA A 87 4.54 -17.76 1.96
CA ALA A 87 4.94 -18.83 1.04
C ALA A 87 5.21 -18.29 -0.37
N ARG A 88 4.34 -17.39 -0.85
CA ARG A 88 4.37 -16.79 -2.19
C ARG A 88 5.61 -15.93 -2.43
N ARG A 89 6.08 -15.23 -1.39
CA ARG A 89 7.30 -14.39 -1.41
C ARG A 89 7.32 -13.46 -2.63
N ALA A 90 6.21 -12.80 -2.95
CA ALA A 90 6.16 -11.77 -3.99
C ALA A 90 6.84 -10.48 -3.46
N LEU A 91 8.12 -10.58 -3.13
CA LEU A 91 8.88 -9.57 -2.41
C LEU A 91 10.31 -9.57 -2.97
N TRP A 92 10.76 -8.41 -3.44
CA TRP A 92 12.09 -8.22 -4.02
C TRP A 92 12.81 -7.08 -3.32
N GLY A 93 14.02 -7.35 -2.81
CA GLY A 93 14.82 -6.42 -2.02
C GLY A 93 14.76 -6.65 -0.52
N THR A 94 15.52 -5.84 0.23
CA THR A 94 15.67 -5.95 1.68
C THR A 94 15.73 -4.56 2.31
N GLY A 95 14.78 -4.26 3.20
CA GLY A 95 14.57 -2.93 3.78
C GLY A 95 14.06 -1.86 2.82
N VAL A 96 14.48 -1.93 1.56
CA VAL A 96 13.97 -1.19 0.40
C VAL A 96 13.54 -2.22 -0.64
N TYR A 97 12.32 -2.04 -1.14
CA TYR A 97 11.66 -3.01 -2.01
C TYR A 97 11.31 -2.37 -3.34
N THR A 98 11.23 -3.18 -4.39
CA THR A 98 10.71 -2.78 -5.70
C THR A 98 9.22 -2.45 -5.61
N ASP A 99 8.70 -1.59 -6.49
CA ASP A 99 7.27 -1.25 -6.53
C ASP A 99 6.33 -2.39 -6.96
N ASP A 100 6.88 -3.46 -7.55
CA ASP A 100 6.20 -4.73 -7.81
C ASP A 100 6.05 -5.63 -6.57
N SER A 101 6.71 -5.29 -5.46
CA SER A 101 6.66 -6.09 -4.22
C SER A 101 5.33 -5.95 -3.49
N ASP A 102 4.89 -7.04 -2.86
CA ASP A 102 3.71 -7.05 -2.01
C ASP A 102 3.96 -6.19 -0.76
N PRO A 103 3.14 -5.13 -0.53
CA PRO A 103 3.33 -4.24 0.62
C PRO A 103 3.09 -4.92 1.97
N VAL A 104 2.25 -5.95 2.03
CA VAL A 104 2.03 -6.75 3.25
C VAL A 104 3.24 -7.64 3.51
N ALA A 105 3.79 -8.28 2.46
CA ALA A 105 5.04 -9.05 2.59
C ALA A 105 6.20 -8.15 3.03
N ALA A 106 6.30 -6.94 2.48
CA ALA A 106 7.29 -5.95 2.88
C ALA A 106 7.12 -5.51 4.35
N ALA A 107 5.88 -5.36 4.83
CA ALA A 107 5.61 -5.04 6.23
C ALA A 107 6.02 -6.19 7.18
N ILE A 108 5.81 -7.44 6.78
CA ILE A 108 6.30 -8.62 7.50
C ILE A 108 7.84 -8.64 7.52
N HIS A 109 8.46 -8.54 6.35
CA HIS A 109 9.91 -8.61 6.19
C HIS A 109 10.66 -7.42 6.81
N SER A 110 9.98 -6.30 7.03
CA SER A 110 10.52 -5.16 7.78
C SER A 110 10.14 -5.17 9.27
N GLY A 111 9.44 -6.18 9.76
CA GLY A 111 9.13 -6.36 11.18
C GLY A 111 8.02 -5.46 11.73
N PHE A 112 7.20 -4.85 10.85
CA PHE A 112 6.05 -4.04 11.27
C PHE A 112 4.85 -4.88 11.70
N ILE A 113 4.70 -6.06 11.10
CA ILE A 113 3.65 -7.03 11.43
C ILE A 113 4.23 -8.45 11.41
N ARG A 114 3.62 -9.38 12.15
CA ARG A 114 4.03 -10.78 12.18
C ARG A 114 3.52 -11.54 10.96
N GLY A 115 4.39 -12.37 10.39
CA GLY A 115 4.02 -13.39 9.41
C GLY A 115 3.15 -14.51 10.02
N ALA A 116 2.76 -15.45 9.18
CA ALA A 116 2.19 -16.72 9.59
C ALA A 116 2.87 -17.85 8.81
N TRP A 117 2.93 -19.02 9.42
CA TRP A 117 3.60 -20.22 8.89
C TRP A 117 2.77 -21.44 9.25
N GLY A 118 2.97 -22.54 8.52
CA GLY A 118 2.30 -23.81 8.79
C GLY A 118 2.75 -24.42 10.12
N GLU A 119 1.98 -25.40 10.61
CA GLU A 119 2.26 -26.11 11.87
C GLU A 119 3.61 -26.87 11.85
N ASP A 120 4.14 -27.11 10.65
CA ASP A 120 5.44 -27.74 10.41
C ASP A 120 6.64 -26.79 10.64
N VAL A 121 6.38 -25.50 10.88
CA VAL A 121 7.43 -24.48 11.09
C VAL A 121 7.51 -24.12 12.57
N ASP A 122 8.67 -24.37 13.18
CA ASP A 122 8.99 -23.88 14.52
C ASP A 122 9.30 -22.38 14.48
N VAL A 123 8.36 -21.58 15.02
CA VAL A 123 8.43 -20.11 15.02
C VAL A 123 9.57 -19.59 15.88
N ASP A 124 10.01 -20.34 16.89
CA ASP A 124 11.10 -19.93 17.78
C ASP A 124 12.46 -19.93 17.05
N LEU A 125 12.56 -20.63 15.92
CA LEU A 125 13.75 -20.67 15.07
C LEU A 125 13.80 -19.55 14.01
N LEU A 126 12.79 -18.69 13.90
CA LEU A 126 12.64 -17.73 12.78
C LEU A 126 13.35 -16.37 12.98
N ASP A 127 14.17 -16.20 14.03
CA ASP A 127 14.84 -14.94 14.43
C ASP A 127 13.92 -13.72 14.26
N LEU A 128 12.88 -13.66 15.09
CA LEU A 128 11.88 -12.60 15.04
C LEU A 128 12.30 -11.33 15.81
N GLU A 129 13.53 -11.26 16.30
CA GLU A 129 13.99 -10.16 17.14
C GLU A 129 14.19 -8.86 16.33
N ILE A 130 13.54 -7.77 16.76
CA ILE A 130 13.76 -6.43 16.24
C ILE A 130 14.95 -5.81 16.98
N ARG A 131 16.13 -5.89 16.35
CA ARG A 131 17.38 -5.34 16.87
C ARG A 131 17.49 -3.84 16.59
N ASP A 132 18.18 -3.12 17.48
CA ASP A 132 18.37 -1.66 17.37
C ASP A 132 19.11 -1.26 16.08
N SER A 133 19.99 -2.13 15.59
CA SER A 133 20.76 -1.95 14.37
C SER A 133 19.92 -2.01 13.08
N TYR A 134 18.68 -2.52 13.13
CA TYR A 134 17.83 -2.64 11.94
C TYR A 134 17.25 -1.29 11.54
N GLN A 135 17.87 -0.64 10.55
CA GLN A 135 17.47 0.68 10.05
C GLN A 135 16.10 0.68 9.35
N HIS A 136 15.72 -0.45 8.76
CA HIS A 136 14.47 -0.63 8.02
C HIS A 136 13.27 -0.98 8.90
N ALA A 137 13.51 -1.40 10.14
CA ALA A 137 12.49 -1.86 11.08
C ALA A 137 11.91 -0.69 11.90
N PRO A 138 10.76 -0.90 12.59
CA PRO A 138 10.16 0.11 13.46
C PRO A 138 11.16 0.71 14.46
N LYS A 139 11.07 2.02 14.69
CA LYS A 139 11.90 2.74 15.67
C LYS A 139 11.12 3.11 16.91
N THR A 140 9.80 3.24 16.81
CA THR A 140 8.90 3.63 17.90
C THR A 140 7.72 2.68 18.02
N ALA A 141 6.94 2.80 19.11
CA ALA A 141 5.68 2.08 19.26
C ALA A 141 4.63 2.59 18.24
N GLN A 142 4.65 3.88 17.93
CA GLN A 142 3.76 4.50 16.96
C GLN A 142 4.00 3.99 15.53
N ASP A 143 5.24 3.59 15.21
CA ASP A 143 5.56 2.99 13.92
C ASP A 143 4.83 1.66 13.67
N VAL A 144 4.43 0.95 14.73
CA VAL A 144 3.64 -0.29 14.65
C VAL A 144 2.16 -0.11 14.98
N GLY A 145 1.69 1.14 15.08
CA GLY A 145 0.30 1.47 15.36
C GLY A 145 -0.11 1.24 16.81
N ALA A 146 0.85 1.18 17.74
CA ALA A 146 0.56 1.24 19.17
C ALA A 146 0.42 2.71 19.60
N GLU A 147 -0.58 3.02 20.43
CA GLU A 147 -0.85 4.38 20.88
C GLU A 147 0.28 4.89 21.80
N ASP A 148 0.66 4.05 22.77
CA ASP A 148 1.70 4.34 23.77
C ASP A 148 2.53 3.08 24.08
N GLY A 149 3.66 3.29 24.76
CA GLY A 149 4.50 2.22 25.31
C GLY A 149 5.85 2.07 24.64
N GLU A 150 6.56 1.01 25.02
CA GLU A 150 7.86 0.68 24.45
C GLU A 150 7.70 0.07 23.05
N ARG A 151 8.69 0.34 22.18
CA ARG A 151 8.75 -0.32 20.88
C ARG A 151 8.80 -1.85 21.09
N PRO A 152 7.95 -2.64 20.41
CA PRO A 152 8.01 -4.08 20.53
C PRO A 152 9.36 -4.64 20.03
N ARG A 153 9.83 -5.70 20.69
CA ARG A 153 11.05 -6.43 20.32
C ARG A 153 10.80 -7.56 19.33
N VAL A 154 9.54 -7.84 19.01
CA VAL A 154 9.12 -8.79 17.98
C VAL A 154 7.96 -8.21 17.20
N PRO A 155 7.79 -8.54 15.90
CA PRO A 155 6.67 -8.02 15.12
C PRO A 155 5.32 -8.39 15.76
N PRO A 156 4.39 -7.42 15.90
CA PRO A 156 3.09 -7.68 16.52
C PRO A 156 2.21 -8.55 15.62
N VAL A 157 1.43 -9.44 16.23
CA VAL A 157 0.42 -10.23 15.51
C VAL A 157 -0.72 -9.31 15.08
N PRO A 158 -1.13 -9.30 13.80
CA PRO A 158 -2.25 -8.50 13.37
C PRO A 158 -3.55 -8.82 14.13
N PRO A 159 -4.27 -7.82 14.67
CA PRO A 159 -5.59 -8.01 15.27
C PRO A 159 -6.61 -8.51 14.23
N ASN A 160 -7.51 -9.41 14.65
CA ASN A 160 -8.49 -10.03 13.75
C ASN A 160 -9.66 -9.10 13.36
N ASP A 161 -9.86 -8.02 14.12
CA ASP A 161 -11.00 -7.11 14.01
C ASP A 161 -10.65 -5.76 13.36
N LYS A 162 -9.37 -5.49 13.07
CA LYS A 162 -8.92 -4.20 12.54
C LYS A 162 -8.34 -4.31 11.14
N ASP A 163 -8.66 -3.33 10.30
CA ASP A 163 -7.97 -3.10 9.04
C ASP A 163 -6.58 -2.51 9.31
N LEU A 164 -5.70 -2.62 8.33
CA LEU A 164 -4.30 -2.19 8.42
C LEU A 164 -4.04 -1.11 7.38
N HIS A 165 -3.52 0.04 7.80
CA HIS A 165 -2.95 1.04 6.89
C HIS A 165 -1.44 0.93 6.92
N ILE A 166 -0.83 0.64 5.77
CA ILE A 166 0.62 0.61 5.61
C ILE A 166 1.03 1.90 4.93
N THR A 167 1.78 2.76 5.63
CA THR A 167 2.36 3.97 5.04
C THR A 167 3.72 3.64 4.46
N LEU A 168 3.85 3.81 3.15
CA LEU A 168 5.10 3.64 2.41
C LEU A 168 5.80 4.99 2.26
N LEU A 169 7.13 4.99 2.34
CA LEU A 169 7.98 6.09 1.90
C LEU A 169 8.47 5.76 0.49
N ILE A 170 8.20 6.63 -0.48
CA ILE A 170 8.63 6.49 -1.87
C ILE A 170 10.11 6.85 -1.98
N LEU A 171 10.88 5.98 -2.61
CA LEU A 171 12.33 6.07 -2.75
C LEU A 171 12.74 5.90 -4.22
N PRO A 172 13.88 6.48 -4.62
CA PRO A 172 14.40 6.28 -5.95
C PRO A 172 14.80 4.83 -6.13
N ARG A 173 14.75 4.36 -7.38
CA ARG A 173 15.15 3.00 -7.73
C ARG A 173 16.59 2.71 -7.30
N LEU A 174 16.83 1.48 -6.87
CA LEU A 174 18.17 0.96 -6.65
C LEU A 174 18.74 0.33 -7.91
N GLU A 175 20.07 0.32 -8.02
CA GLU A 175 20.79 -0.40 -9.08
C GLU A 175 20.65 -1.91 -8.93
N ARG A 176 20.55 -2.38 -7.69
CA ARG A 176 20.47 -3.79 -7.31
C ARG A 176 19.61 -3.93 -6.05
N TYR A 177 18.87 -5.02 -5.99
CA TYR A 177 18.11 -5.41 -4.81
C TYR A 177 18.62 -6.77 -4.32
N ASP A 178 19.12 -6.82 -3.09
CA ASP A 178 19.61 -8.06 -2.49
C ASP A 178 18.48 -8.85 -1.79
N SER A 179 18.69 -10.16 -1.72
CA SER A 179 17.86 -11.09 -0.96
C SER A 179 18.33 -11.18 0.48
N SER A 180 17.39 -11.30 1.42
CA SER A 180 17.69 -11.67 2.81
C SER A 180 16.58 -12.54 3.40
N VAL A 181 16.84 -13.14 4.55
CA VAL A 181 15.82 -13.71 5.42
C VAL A 181 15.71 -12.83 6.65
N LEU A 182 14.54 -12.22 6.86
CA LEU A 182 14.25 -11.39 8.02
C LEU A 182 12.86 -11.73 8.54
N PHE A 183 12.73 -11.85 9.86
CA PHE A 183 11.46 -12.13 10.56
C PHE A 183 10.71 -13.35 9.97
N GLY A 184 11.43 -14.44 9.69
CA GLY A 184 10.86 -15.66 9.12
C GLY A 184 10.42 -15.58 7.65
N LEU A 185 10.75 -14.51 6.93
CA LEU A 185 10.41 -14.33 5.52
C LEU A 185 11.66 -14.12 4.66
N LYS A 186 11.77 -14.87 3.55
CA LYS A 186 12.84 -14.70 2.56
C LYS A 186 12.38 -13.79 1.42
N SER A 187 13.11 -12.70 1.16
CA SER A 187 12.94 -11.88 -0.04
C SER A 187 13.74 -12.40 -1.23
N ARG A 188 13.41 -11.95 -2.44
CA ARG A 188 14.11 -12.28 -3.68
C ARG A 188 15.11 -11.18 -4.05
N ALA A 189 16.20 -11.56 -4.69
CA ALA A 189 17.08 -10.60 -5.33
C ALA A 189 16.46 -10.13 -6.66
N TRP A 190 16.87 -8.96 -7.13
CA TRP A 190 16.62 -8.48 -8.48
C TRP A 190 17.93 -7.96 -9.06
N GLU A 191 18.49 -8.74 -9.98
CA GLU A 191 19.71 -8.42 -10.71
C GLU A 191 19.31 -8.01 -12.14
N GLY A 192 19.16 -6.69 -12.37
CA GLY A 192 18.71 -6.15 -13.65
C GLY A 192 18.06 -4.77 -13.52
N SER A 193 17.80 -4.11 -14.65
CA SER A 193 17.15 -2.80 -14.68
C SER A 193 15.68 -2.92 -14.29
N HIS A 194 15.35 -2.51 -13.07
CA HIS A 194 13.98 -2.23 -12.64
C HIS A 194 13.56 -0.85 -13.17
N ASP A 195 12.44 -0.76 -13.89
CA ASP A 195 11.96 0.49 -14.50
C ASP A 195 10.99 1.27 -13.60
N GLY A 196 10.60 0.68 -12.47
CA GLY A 196 9.76 1.31 -11.44
C GLY A 196 10.54 1.98 -10.31
N MET A 197 9.79 2.48 -9.34
CA MET A 197 10.32 3.14 -8.13
C MET A 197 10.68 2.11 -7.05
N SER A 198 11.29 2.58 -5.96
CA SER A 198 11.42 1.79 -4.74
C SER A 198 10.49 2.31 -3.65
N PHE A 199 10.29 1.51 -2.63
CA PHE A 199 9.68 1.98 -1.38
C PHE A 199 10.30 1.31 -0.17
N LYS A 200 10.10 1.93 0.99
CA LYS A 200 10.18 1.23 2.28
C LYS A 200 8.89 1.37 3.04
N VAL A 201 8.62 0.42 3.94
CA VAL A 201 7.56 0.59 4.93
C VAL A 201 8.04 1.62 5.96
N GLN A 202 7.25 2.68 6.15
CA GLN A 202 7.56 3.74 7.10
C GLN A 202 6.89 3.48 8.45
N ARG A 203 5.61 3.14 8.43
CA ARG A 203 4.79 2.83 9.61
C ARG A 203 3.54 2.05 9.24
N VAL A 204 2.92 1.42 10.22
CA VAL A 204 1.61 0.79 10.12
C VAL A 204 0.65 1.35 11.16
N GLU A 205 -0.65 1.34 10.84
CA GLU A 205 -1.72 1.79 11.73
C GLU A 205 -2.88 0.79 11.70
N TRP A 206 -3.42 0.46 12.87
CA TRP A 206 -4.59 -0.41 12.99
C TRP A 206 -5.85 0.45 13.03
N VAL A 207 -6.75 0.25 12.07
CA VAL A 207 -7.90 1.13 11.85
C VAL A 207 -9.20 0.33 11.88
N ASP A 208 -10.23 0.88 12.52
CA ASP A 208 -11.61 0.40 12.36
C ASP A 208 -12.27 1.15 11.19
N GLU A 209 -12.08 0.69 9.95
CA GLU A 209 -12.84 1.23 8.81
C GLU A 209 -14.28 0.68 8.90
N GLY A 210 -15.23 1.53 9.32
CA GLY A 210 -16.66 1.20 9.45
C GLY A 210 -17.36 0.76 8.14
N VAL A 211 -18.65 1.06 7.95
CA VAL A 211 -19.50 0.51 6.86
C VAL A 211 -19.07 0.80 5.40
N GLY A 212 -18.00 1.57 5.14
CA GLY A 212 -17.38 1.77 3.81
C GLY A 212 -16.28 0.75 3.47
N ARG A 213 -16.44 -0.48 3.98
CA ARG A 213 -15.47 -1.58 4.02
C ARG A 213 -14.88 -1.90 2.65
N GLY A 214 -13.56 -1.94 2.55
CA GLY A 214 -12.87 -2.52 1.39
C GLY A 214 -13.21 -1.85 0.06
N GLU A 215 -13.71 -0.61 0.09
CA GLU A 215 -14.03 0.12 -1.14
C GLU A 215 -12.83 0.92 -1.62
N GLU A 216 -12.56 0.81 -2.91
CA GLU A 216 -11.60 1.65 -3.60
C GLU A 216 -12.06 3.12 -3.53
N ARG A 217 -11.13 4.02 -3.21
CA ARG A 217 -11.42 5.47 -3.07
C ARG A 217 -10.85 6.30 -4.21
N SER A 218 -10.37 5.66 -5.28
CA SER A 218 -9.91 6.33 -6.49
C SER A 218 -11.03 7.16 -7.13
N GLY A 219 -10.66 8.20 -7.90
CA GLY A 219 -11.64 9.03 -8.61
C GLY A 219 -12.53 8.21 -9.56
N GLU A 220 -11.99 7.13 -10.12
CA GLU A 220 -12.73 6.16 -10.92
C GLU A 220 -13.72 5.34 -10.08
N ALA A 221 -13.29 4.80 -8.95
CA ALA A 221 -14.17 4.09 -8.02
C ALA A 221 -15.30 5.00 -7.52
N ARG A 222 -15.02 6.29 -7.25
CA ARG A 222 -16.05 7.28 -6.92
C ARG A 222 -17.06 7.46 -8.06
N ARG A 223 -16.60 7.58 -9.31
CA ARG A 223 -17.49 7.67 -10.49
C ARG A 223 -18.29 6.39 -10.70
N LYS A 224 -17.69 5.21 -10.52
CA LYS A 224 -18.36 3.91 -10.64
C LYS A 224 -19.44 3.75 -9.57
N ARG A 225 -19.15 4.12 -8.32
CA ARG A 225 -20.15 4.14 -7.24
C ARG A 225 -21.30 5.09 -7.54
N LEU A 226 -21.00 6.32 -7.99
CA LEU A 226 -22.04 7.28 -8.34
C LEU A 226 -22.94 6.72 -9.45
N ARG A 227 -22.34 6.11 -10.49
CA ARG A 227 -23.09 5.42 -11.56
C ARG A 227 -23.94 4.26 -11.03
N ASN A 228 -23.39 3.39 -10.19
CA ASN A 228 -24.12 2.26 -9.62
C ASN A 228 -25.25 2.73 -8.68
N LEU A 229 -25.04 3.79 -7.89
CA LEU A 229 -26.06 4.33 -6.99
C LEU A 229 -27.19 5.05 -7.77
N MET A 230 -26.86 5.68 -8.89
CA MET A 230 -27.82 6.21 -9.86
C MET A 230 -28.61 5.10 -10.58
N GLN A 231 -27.96 4.00 -10.96
CA GLN A 231 -28.62 2.87 -11.63
C GLN A 231 -29.50 2.03 -10.69
N THR A 232 -29.08 1.88 -9.43
CA THR A 232 -29.81 1.11 -8.41
C THR A 232 -30.92 1.92 -7.71
N GLY A 233 -31.14 3.17 -8.13
CA GLY A 233 -32.21 4.03 -7.58
C GLY A 233 -31.98 4.49 -6.14
N ARG A 234 -30.77 4.32 -5.61
CA ARG A 234 -30.40 4.72 -4.24
C ARG A 234 -30.00 6.21 -4.12
N ILE A 235 -29.87 6.91 -5.26
CA ILE A 235 -29.92 8.38 -5.33
C ILE A 235 -31.07 8.76 -6.26
N CYS A 236 -32.07 9.42 -5.71
CA CYS A 236 -33.05 10.17 -6.51
C CYS A 236 -32.48 11.57 -6.74
N THR A 237 -31.76 11.81 -7.84
CA THR A 237 -31.63 13.19 -8.31
C THR A 237 -33.01 13.60 -8.79
N GLY A 238 -33.65 14.53 -8.08
CA GLY A 238 -35.01 14.98 -8.36
C GLY A 238 -35.19 15.47 -9.81
N PRO A 239 -36.43 15.65 -10.27
CA PRO A 239 -36.75 15.99 -11.65
C PRO A 239 -36.31 17.43 -11.95
N GLY A 240 -35.06 17.60 -12.33
CA GLY A 240 -34.52 18.92 -12.65
C GLY A 240 -33.04 18.87 -12.97
N VAL A 241 -32.74 18.90 -14.27
CA VAL A 241 -31.43 19.22 -14.87
C VAL A 241 -30.37 18.14 -14.63
N ILE A 242 -30.14 17.21 -15.55
CA ILE A 242 -29.30 17.39 -16.75
C ILE A 242 -29.73 16.32 -17.77
N LYS A 243 -30.07 16.71 -19.00
CA LYS A 243 -30.33 15.75 -20.09
C LYS A 243 -29.01 15.09 -20.51
N LEU A 244 -29.02 13.76 -20.55
CA LEU A 244 -27.89 12.87 -20.91
C LEU A 244 -27.20 13.23 -22.23
N GLU A 245 -27.87 13.96 -23.13
CA GLU A 245 -27.33 14.44 -24.41
C GLU A 245 -26.32 15.58 -24.26
N GLN A 246 -26.37 16.38 -23.19
CA GLN A 246 -25.46 17.54 -23.00
C GLN A 246 -24.02 17.15 -22.59
N LEU A 247 -23.77 15.88 -22.25
CA LEU A 247 -22.44 15.38 -21.88
C LEU A 247 -21.64 14.81 -23.07
N ARG A 248 -22.27 14.58 -24.23
CA ARG A 248 -21.59 14.04 -25.42
C ARG A 248 -20.86 15.10 -26.24
N ASN A 249 -21.33 16.34 -26.22
CA ASN A 249 -20.68 17.46 -26.91
C ASN A 249 -20.08 18.38 -25.86
N GLY A 250 -18.75 18.43 -25.79
CA GLY A 250 -17.98 19.11 -24.76
C GLY A 250 -18.55 20.47 -24.34
N VAL A 251 -18.63 20.70 -23.03
CA VAL A 251 -19.17 21.91 -22.42
C VAL A 251 -18.34 23.12 -22.88
N GLN A 252 -18.94 24.00 -23.71
CA GLN A 252 -18.41 25.34 -23.93
C GLN A 252 -18.79 26.22 -22.74
N ILE A 253 -17.76 26.74 -22.05
CA ILE A 253 -17.91 27.64 -20.90
C ILE A 253 -18.17 29.06 -21.45
N PRO A 254 -19.33 29.70 -21.19
CA PRO A 254 -19.54 31.07 -21.62
C PRO A 254 -18.78 32.05 -20.72
N ARG A 255 -18.00 32.93 -21.35
CA ARG A 255 -17.27 34.03 -20.71
C ARG A 255 -18.27 35.07 -20.17
N ARG A 256 -18.20 35.38 -18.87
CA ARG A 256 -19.08 36.31 -18.15
C ARG A 256 -18.95 37.74 -18.73
N LYS A 257 -20.02 38.30 -19.29
CA LYS A 257 -20.08 39.73 -19.68
C LYS A 257 -20.27 40.60 -18.44
N GLN A 258 -19.51 41.70 -18.37
CA GLN A 258 -19.68 42.79 -17.40
C GLN A 258 -21.05 43.44 -17.59
N LEU A 259 -21.70 43.77 -16.48
CA LEU A 259 -22.91 44.61 -16.43
C LEU A 259 -22.49 46.08 -16.51
N GLU A 260 -22.72 46.73 -17.65
CA GLU A 260 -22.86 48.18 -17.74
C GLU A 260 -24.35 48.52 -17.66
N GLY A 261 -24.74 49.32 -16.66
CA GLY A 261 -26.07 49.91 -16.57
C GLY A 261 -26.18 51.11 -17.51
N ARG A 262 -27.21 51.14 -18.35
CA ARG A 262 -27.59 52.30 -19.15
C ARG A 262 -28.83 52.96 -18.56
N GLU A 263 -28.71 54.25 -18.26
CA GLU A 263 -29.81 55.22 -18.20
C GLU A 263 -30.42 55.46 -19.59
N SER A 264 -31.74 55.70 -19.64
CA SER A 264 -32.50 56.66 -20.49
C SER A 264 -34.00 56.29 -20.40
N MET A 265 -34.88 57.12 -19.82
CA MET A 265 -35.49 58.36 -20.34
C MET A 265 -36.57 58.13 -21.43
N GLN A 266 -37.84 58.34 -21.06
CA GLN A 266 -39.00 58.76 -21.88
C GLN A 266 -39.84 59.63 -20.93
N VAL A 267 -40.03 60.94 -21.06
CA VAL A 267 -40.70 61.77 -22.08
C VAL A 267 -42.14 61.34 -22.37
N SER A 268 -43.07 61.83 -21.56
CA SER A 268 -44.15 62.75 -21.96
C SER A 268 -44.69 63.47 -20.74
#